data_AF-A0A672GM01-F1
#
_entry.id   AF-A0A672GM01-F1
#
_cell.length_a   1.000
_cell.length_b   1.000
_cell.length_c   1.000
_cell.angle_alpha   90.00
_cell.angle_beta   90.00
_cell.angle_gamma   90.00
#
_symmetry.space_group_name_H-M   'P 1'
#
loop_
_entity.id
_entity.type
_entity.pdbx_description
1 polymer ?
#
loop_
_entity_poly.entity_id
_entity_poly.type
_entity_poly.pdbx_seq_one_letter_code
_entity_poly.pdbx_strand_id
1 'polypeptide(L)'
;MAASMVDSGEDAFRKIFKFYRRRNPPPDLTGVTDFSGGEPGDRVVPAELDLAAVSDVEASRVGLKPVREWRAFGLQGYPGFIFISNPFLRGCQAFWVRQCLKTYPQKPNICNLDMHMNPSETQDIWGQSAPTLRSRKPKTLLEKLRWVTLGYHYNWDSKTYSSSSHTPFPSDLHSLSSRVSAACGFPGFQSEAAILNFYRPDSCLGIHVDESELDHTRPLLSFSFGQSAIFLLGGRRRQDPPTAMYMHSGDVMVMSGQSRLLYHAVPCILPAAAGRSALEAEGPPVSQEDWTVCRRYIQTSRVNVTVRQVLEPGQSLPETRACSPQGTAAAAAADRRSEKRKRSSGSTDSVHTSHT
;
A
#
# COMPACT_ATOMS: atom_id res chain seq x y z
N MET A 1 18.22 44.67 -18.19
CA MET A 1 18.09 43.44 -19.01
C MET A 1 17.92 42.28 -18.05
N ALA A 2 16.67 41.85 -17.87
CA ALA A 2 16.25 40.87 -16.89
C ALA A 2 16.84 39.49 -17.24
N ALA A 3 17.60 38.93 -16.32
CA ALA A 3 18.02 37.53 -16.38
C ALA A 3 16.77 36.66 -16.16
N SER A 4 16.50 35.80 -17.13
CA SER A 4 15.36 34.90 -17.18
C SER A 4 15.30 34.00 -15.96
N MET A 5 14.28 34.22 -15.11
CA MET A 5 13.82 33.22 -14.15
C MET A 5 13.27 32.04 -14.94
N VAL A 6 14.03 30.94 -14.98
CA VAL A 6 13.50 29.64 -15.38
C VAL A 6 12.64 29.17 -14.21
N ASP A 7 11.34 29.42 -14.29
CA ASP A 7 10.34 28.86 -13.38
C ASP A 7 10.47 27.33 -13.41
N SER A 8 10.84 26.71 -12.28
CA SER A 8 11.21 25.29 -12.26
C SER A 8 10.02 24.32 -12.41
N GLY A 9 8.81 24.83 -12.63
CA GLY A 9 7.62 24.03 -12.98
C GLY A 9 7.24 22.95 -11.95
N GLU A 10 7.77 23.05 -10.72
CA GLU A 10 7.62 22.03 -9.69
C GLU A 10 6.52 22.41 -8.69
N ASP A 11 5.44 21.60 -8.65
CA ASP A 11 4.31 21.81 -7.75
C ASP A 11 4.69 21.70 -6.26
N ALA A 12 3.92 22.36 -5.39
CA ALA A 12 4.22 22.47 -3.95
C ALA A 12 4.32 21.10 -3.28
N PHE A 13 3.45 20.15 -3.66
CA PHE A 13 3.49 18.79 -3.13
C PHE A 13 4.81 18.12 -3.52
N ARG A 14 5.19 18.16 -4.79
CA ARG A 14 6.42 17.53 -5.29
C ARG A 14 7.67 18.09 -4.63
N LYS A 15 7.71 19.40 -4.37
CA LYS A 15 8.79 20.04 -3.60
C LYS A 15 8.90 19.46 -2.19
N ILE A 16 7.79 19.35 -1.46
CA ILE A 16 7.76 18.80 -0.09
C ILE A 16 8.06 17.29 -0.08
N PHE A 17 7.55 16.54 -1.06
CA PHE A 17 7.87 15.12 -1.24
C PHE A 17 9.38 14.89 -1.42
N LYS A 18 10.03 15.68 -2.28
CA LYS A 18 11.49 15.61 -2.49
C LYS A 18 12.26 15.97 -1.23
N PHE A 19 11.79 16.96 -0.46
CA PHE A 19 12.40 17.36 0.82
C PHE A 19 12.45 16.18 1.80
N TYR A 20 11.31 15.54 2.09
CA TYR A 20 11.27 14.42 3.04
C TYR A 20 11.93 13.14 2.50
N ARG A 21 12.01 12.96 1.18
CA ARG A 21 12.71 11.81 0.57
C ARG A 21 14.23 11.94 0.60
N ARG A 22 14.78 13.15 0.81
CA ARG A 22 16.23 13.40 0.79
C ARG A 22 16.94 12.58 1.88
N ARG A 23 18.10 12.01 1.57
CA ARG A 23 18.89 11.21 2.53
C ARG A 23 20.09 11.93 3.12
N ASN A 24 20.71 12.82 2.34
CA ASN A 24 21.92 13.52 2.76
C ASN A 24 21.89 15.00 2.32
N PRO A 25 21.88 15.96 3.26
CA PRO A 25 21.58 15.74 4.68
C PRO A 25 20.14 15.23 4.85
N PRO A 26 19.85 14.42 5.88
CA PRO A 26 18.48 14.03 6.19
C PRO A 26 17.60 15.28 6.42
N PRO A 27 16.29 15.22 6.12
CA PRO A 27 15.38 16.32 6.38
C PRO A 27 15.26 16.59 7.87
N ASP A 28 15.02 17.85 8.22
CA ASP A 28 14.54 18.21 9.55
C ASP A 28 13.09 17.73 9.71
N LEU A 29 12.81 17.07 10.83
CA LEU A 29 11.51 16.48 11.14
C LEU A 29 10.79 17.19 12.31
N THR A 30 11.34 18.29 12.83
CA THR A 30 10.73 19.04 13.96
C THR A 30 9.31 19.52 13.67
N GLY A 31 9.00 19.88 12.42
CA GLY A 31 7.65 20.32 12.00
C GLY A 31 6.69 19.19 11.59
N VAL A 32 7.08 17.92 11.73
CA VAL A 32 6.21 16.79 11.38
C VAL A 32 5.27 16.49 12.55
N THR A 33 3.97 16.40 12.27
CA THR A 33 2.96 16.09 13.29
C THR A 33 3.13 14.67 13.83
N ASP A 34 3.25 14.54 15.15
CA ASP A 34 3.29 13.26 15.87
C ASP A 34 2.06 13.14 16.78
N PHE A 35 1.11 12.29 16.41
CA PHE A 35 -0.11 12.05 17.17
C PHE A 35 0.09 11.16 18.41
N SER A 36 1.27 10.53 18.55
CA SER A 36 1.60 9.72 19.72
C SER A 36 2.07 10.57 20.91
N GLY A 37 2.60 11.77 20.65
CA GLY A 37 3.07 12.74 21.65
C GLY A 37 1.97 13.37 22.51
N GLY A 38 2.38 14.13 23.54
CA GLY A 38 1.48 14.73 24.53
C GLY A 38 0.80 16.03 24.09
N GLU A 39 1.48 16.86 23.30
CA GLU A 39 0.95 18.15 22.83
C GLU A 39 0.65 18.05 21.32
N PRO A 40 -0.63 17.92 20.92
CA PRO A 40 -1.02 17.96 19.53
C PRO A 40 -0.68 19.34 18.96
N GLY A 41 0.07 19.42 17.86
CA GLY A 41 0.38 20.72 17.24
C GLY A 41 -0.89 21.50 16.85
N ASP A 42 -0.78 22.82 16.65
CA ASP A 42 -1.91 23.77 16.53
C ASP A 42 -3.05 23.38 15.56
N ARG A 43 -2.79 22.51 14.58
CA ARG A 43 -3.78 22.06 13.58
C ARG A 43 -4.49 20.76 13.94
N VAL A 44 -4.09 20.09 15.00
CA VAL A 44 -4.66 18.82 15.42
C VAL A 44 -5.87 19.08 16.29
N VAL A 45 -6.99 18.46 15.95
CA VAL A 45 -8.24 18.54 16.72
C VAL A 45 -8.65 17.13 17.17
N PRO A 46 -9.36 16.96 18.30
CA PRO A 46 -9.96 15.68 18.63
C PRO A 46 -10.92 15.21 17.52
N ALA A 47 -10.93 13.93 17.21
CA ALA A 47 -11.96 13.33 16.37
C ALA A 47 -13.02 12.67 17.24
N GLU A 48 -14.29 12.93 16.93
CA GLU A 48 -15.41 12.27 17.60
C GLU A 48 -15.53 10.81 17.11
N LEU A 49 -15.69 9.90 18.07
CA LEU A 49 -15.92 8.48 17.83
C LEU A 49 -17.28 8.08 18.39
N ASP A 50 -17.92 7.11 17.75
CA ASP A 50 -19.09 6.45 18.32
C ASP A 50 -18.64 5.37 19.31
N LEU A 51 -18.71 5.70 20.59
CA LEU A 51 -18.30 4.82 21.69
C LEU A 51 -19.24 3.61 21.86
N ALA A 52 -20.47 3.68 21.36
CA ALA A 52 -21.47 2.62 21.48
C ALA A 52 -21.46 1.67 20.27
N ALA A 53 -20.84 2.07 19.15
CA ALA A 53 -20.81 1.29 17.92
C ALA A 53 -20.09 -0.06 18.05
N VAL A 54 -19.15 -0.20 18.99
CA VAL A 54 -18.37 -1.43 19.18
C VAL A 54 -18.24 -1.74 20.67
N SER A 55 -18.70 -2.93 21.08
CA SER A 55 -18.51 -3.39 22.45
C SER A 55 -17.05 -3.74 22.76
N ASP A 56 -16.63 -3.61 24.03
CA ASP A 56 -15.28 -3.97 24.49
C ASP A 56 -14.91 -5.44 24.14
N VAL A 57 -15.90 -6.35 24.17
CA VAL A 57 -15.74 -7.75 23.80
C VAL A 57 -15.47 -7.90 22.30
N GLU A 58 -16.15 -7.14 21.44
CA GLU A 58 -15.92 -7.18 20.00
C GLU A 58 -14.57 -6.55 19.61
N ALA A 59 -14.20 -5.44 20.25
CA ALA A 59 -12.90 -4.81 20.05
C ALA A 59 -11.75 -5.76 20.44
N SER A 60 -11.84 -6.38 21.61
CA SER A 60 -10.79 -7.31 22.09
C SER A 60 -10.64 -8.55 21.22
N ARG A 61 -11.71 -9.07 20.60
CA ARG A 61 -11.64 -10.22 19.66
C ARG A 61 -10.74 -9.97 18.45
N VAL A 62 -10.58 -8.72 18.02
CA VAL A 62 -9.69 -8.31 16.92
C VAL A 62 -8.39 -7.66 17.43
N GLY A 63 -8.16 -7.70 18.74
CA GLY A 63 -6.96 -7.17 19.38
C GLY A 63 -6.94 -5.64 19.52
N LEU A 64 -8.11 -4.99 19.52
CA LEU A 64 -8.25 -3.56 19.77
C LEU A 64 -8.58 -3.29 21.24
N LYS A 65 -8.13 -2.14 21.75
CA LYS A 65 -8.56 -1.58 23.04
C LYS A 65 -10.05 -1.18 22.97
N PRO A 66 -10.74 -1.03 24.11
CA PRO A 66 -12.04 -0.34 24.16
C PRO A 66 -12.00 0.99 23.41
N VAL A 67 -13.06 1.33 22.65
CA VAL A 67 -13.10 2.56 21.82
C VAL A 67 -12.90 3.82 22.66
N ARG A 68 -13.40 3.83 23.91
CA ARG A 68 -13.19 4.92 24.87
C ARG A 68 -11.73 5.20 25.23
N GLU A 69 -10.82 4.27 24.95
CA GLU A 69 -9.37 4.43 25.18
C GLU A 69 -8.62 4.86 23.91
N TRP A 70 -9.31 5.00 22.78
CA TRP A 70 -8.69 5.38 21.52
C TRP A 70 -8.34 6.86 21.53
N ARG A 71 -7.12 7.17 21.08
CA ARG A 71 -6.69 8.53 20.82
C ARG A 71 -6.91 8.83 19.35
N ALA A 72 -8.05 9.45 19.04
CA ALA A 72 -8.44 9.80 17.68
C ALA A 72 -8.39 11.30 17.45
N PHE A 73 -7.89 11.68 16.28
CA PHE A 73 -7.59 13.06 15.93
C PHE A 73 -8.04 13.36 14.50
N GLY A 74 -8.56 14.56 14.28
CA GLY A 74 -8.70 15.16 12.97
C GLY A 74 -7.59 16.17 12.71
N LEU A 75 -7.60 16.73 11.50
CA LEU A 75 -6.74 17.86 11.13
C LEU A 75 -7.59 19.02 10.62
N GLN A 76 -7.34 20.21 11.15
CA GLN A 76 -7.98 21.44 10.69
C GLN A 76 -7.67 21.65 9.20
N GLY A 77 -8.71 21.87 8.39
CA GLY A 77 -8.62 21.99 6.94
C GLY A 77 -8.72 20.65 6.17
N TYR A 78 -8.83 19.51 6.87
CA TYR A 78 -8.95 18.18 6.27
C TYR A 78 -10.20 17.43 6.80
N PRO A 79 -11.41 17.94 6.55
CA PRO A 79 -12.64 17.31 7.05
C PRO A 79 -12.79 15.88 6.53
N GLY A 80 -13.22 14.98 7.42
CA GLY A 80 -13.34 13.54 7.14
C GLY A 80 -12.01 12.77 7.22
N PHE A 81 -10.88 13.41 7.57
CA PHE A 81 -9.65 12.72 7.93
C PHE A 81 -9.66 12.40 9.42
N ILE A 82 -9.45 11.14 9.78
CA ILE A 82 -9.30 10.68 11.16
C ILE A 82 -7.99 9.90 11.28
N PHE A 83 -7.20 10.20 12.31
CA PHE A 83 -5.99 9.50 12.68
C PHE A 83 -6.18 8.89 14.08
N ILE A 84 -5.95 7.59 14.23
CA ILE A 84 -6.06 6.87 15.50
C ILE A 84 -4.68 6.36 15.89
N SER A 85 -4.13 6.86 17.00
CA SER A 85 -2.81 6.45 17.47
C SER A 85 -2.88 5.10 18.17
N ASN A 86 -2.23 4.09 17.59
CA ASN A 86 -2.13 2.71 18.06
C ASN A 86 -3.28 2.22 18.99
N PRO A 87 -4.47 1.91 18.42
CA PRO A 87 -5.61 1.42 19.17
C PRO A 87 -5.50 -0.08 19.53
N PHE A 88 -4.39 -0.75 19.19
CA PHE A 88 -4.23 -2.18 19.46
C PHE A 88 -3.86 -2.44 20.92
N LEU A 89 -4.38 -3.54 21.46
CA LEU A 89 -3.92 -4.13 22.71
C LEU A 89 -2.44 -4.52 22.59
N ARG A 90 -1.74 -4.53 23.72
CA ARG A 90 -0.31 -4.87 23.78
C ARG A 90 -0.08 -6.26 23.18
N GLY A 91 0.88 -6.39 22.28
CA GLY A 91 1.22 -7.66 21.61
C GLY A 91 0.30 -8.06 20.44
N CYS A 92 -0.92 -7.53 20.34
CA CYS A 92 -1.88 -7.94 19.31
C CYS A 92 -1.51 -7.53 17.88
N GLN A 93 -0.64 -6.53 17.69
CA GLN A 93 -0.09 -6.20 16.36
C GLN A 93 0.65 -7.39 15.73
N ALA A 94 1.22 -8.29 16.54
CA ALA A 94 1.98 -9.45 16.05
C ALA A 94 1.11 -10.38 15.19
N PHE A 95 -0.17 -10.55 15.54
CA PHE A 95 -1.13 -11.32 14.75
C PHE A 95 -1.25 -10.73 13.35
N TRP A 96 -1.55 -9.43 13.23
CA TRP A 96 -1.76 -8.75 11.96
C TRP A 96 -0.51 -8.73 11.09
N VAL A 97 0.67 -8.50 11.69
CA VAL A 97 1.95 -8.62 10.97
C VAL A 97 2.14 -10.03 10.41
N ARG A 98 1.88 -11.07 11.22
CA ARG A 98 1.98 -12.46 10.78
C ARG A 98 0.98 -12.76 9.66
N GLN A 99 -0.26 -12.31 9.75
CA GLN A 99 -1.24 -12.45 8.66
C GLN A 99 -0.72 -11.82 7.36
N CYS A 100 -0.19 -10.60 7.42
CA CYS A 100 0.33 -9.88 6.25
C CYS A 100 1.58 -10.54 5.62
N LEU A 101 2.45 -11.17 6.41
CA LEU A 101 3.69 -11.76 5.91
C LEU A 101 3.55 -13.24 5.55
N LYS A 102 2.72 -13.98 6.27
CA LYS A 102 2.62 -15.44 6.15
C LYS A 102 1.40 -15.89 5.37
N THR A 103 0.23 -15.30 5.65
CA THR A 103 -1.06 -15.85 5.21
C THR A 103 -1.57 -15.14 3.96
N TYR A 104 -1.71 -13.82 4.00
CA TYR A 104 -2.29 -13.04 2.90
C TYR A 104 -1.50 -13.08 1.59
N PRO A 105 -0.15 -13.18 1.58
CA PRO A 105 0.60 -13.32 0.34
C PRO A 105 0.42 -14.67 -0.37
N GLN A 106 -0.14 -15.68 0.30
CA GLN A 106 -0.32 -17.00 -0.31
C GLN A 106 -1.49 -17.01 -1.29
N LYS A 107 -1.48 -18.01 -2.17
CA LYS A 107 -2.59 -18.30 -3.07
C LYS A 107 -3.86 -18.62 -2.27
N PRO A 108 -5.04 -18.18 -2.76
CA PRO A 108 -5.32 -17.68 -4.11
C PRO A 108 -5.06 -16.19 -4.34
N ASN A 109 -4.59 -15.43 -3.34
CA ASN A 109 -4.38 -13.99 -3.50
C ASN A 109 -3.27 -13.66 -4.51
N ILE A 110 -3.36 -12.46 -5.07
CA ILE A 110 -2.44 -11.97 -6.11
C ILE A 110 -1.42 -11.03 -5.48
N CYS A 111 -0.15 -11.22 -5.83
CA CYS A 111 0.97 -10.39 -5.41
C CYS A 111 1.88 -10.01 -6.59
N ASN A 112 2.79 -9.08 -6.35
CA ASN A 112 3.70 -8.60 -7.40
C ASN A 112 4.66 -9.66 -7.96
N LEU A 113 4.90 -10.76 -7.23
CA LEU A 113 5.80 -11.82 -7.67
C LEU A 113 5.19 -12.61 -8.84
N ASP A 114 3.86 -12.68 -8.88
CA ASP A 114 3.08 -13.44 -9.87
C ASP A 114 3.22 -12.91 -11.29
N MET A 115 3.58 -11.62 -11.41
CA MET A 115 3.78 -10.96 -12.70
C MET A 115 5.04 -11.43 -13.43
N HIS A 116 6.00 -12.00 -12.70
CA HIS A 116 7.35 -12.26 -13.21
C HIS A 116 7.91 -13.62 -12.82
N MET A 117 7.17 -14.43 -12.06
CA MET A 117 7.59 -15.74 -11.55
C MET A 117 6.55 -16.80 -11.89
N ASN A 118 6.98 -18.06 -11.99
CA ASN A 118 6.04 -19.15 -12.20
C ASN A 118 5.18 -19.36 -10.95
N PRO A 119 3.89 -19.74 -11.09
CA PRO A 119 3.01 -19.97 -9.94
C PRO A 119 3.60 -20.94 -8.90
N SER A 120 4.27 -22.01 -9.36
CA SER A 120 4.93 -23.00 -8.49
C SER A 120 6.03 -22.40 -7.60
N GLU A 121 6.72 -21.35 -8.05
CA GLU A 121 7.77 -20.67 -7.28
C GLU A 121 7.19 -19.77 -6.18
N THR A 122 5.95 -19.28 -6.38
CA THR A 122 5.25 -18.37 -5.44
C THR A 122 4.21 -19.08 -4.57
N GLN A 123 4.10 -20.40 -4.66
CA GLN A 123 3.04 -21.15 -3.97
C GLN A 123 3.21 -21.16 -2.45
N ASP A 124 4.45 -21.19 -1.97
CA ASP A 124 4.79 -21.13 -0.55
C ASP A 124 5.88 -20.08 -0.31
N ILE A 125 5.47 -18.80 -0.34
CA ILE A 125 6.38 -17.66 -0.11
C ILE A 125 7.01 -17.74 1.29
N TRP A 126 6.25 -18.22 2.27
CA TRP A 126 6.65 -18.20 3.67
C TRP A 126 7.65 -19.32 3.96
N GLY A 127 7.34 -20.57 3.62
CA GLY A 127 8.22 -21.71 3.87
C GLY A 127 9.56 -21.59 3.16
N GLN A 128 9.60 -20.96 1.98
CA GLN A 128 10.85 -20.67 1.26
C GLN A 128 11.68 -19.54 1.88
N SER A 129 11.03 -18.57 2.54
CA SER A 129 11.69 -17.38 3.07
C SER A 129 12.09 -17.49 4.54
N ALA A 130 11.24 -18.11 5.38
CA ALA A 130 11.38 -18.14 6.83
C ALA A 130 12.70 -18.75 7.33
N PRO A 131 13.22 -19.87 6.77
CA PRO A 131 14.51 -20.42 7.18
C PRO A 131 15.67 -19.49 6.79
N THR A 132 15.60 -18.90 5.59
CA THR A 132 16.69 -18.10 4.99
C THR A 132 16.75 -16.69 5.57
N LEU A 133 15.63 -16.11 6.02
CA LEU A 133 15.60 -14.81 6.69
C LEU A 133 16.45 -14.79 7.95
N ARG A 134 16.77 -15.96 8.52
CA ARG A 134 17.70 -16.10 9.65
C ARG A 134 19.17 -15.92 9.23
N SER A 135 19.50 -16.02 7.94
CA SER A 135 20.86 -15.99 7.35
C SER A 135 21.11 -14.77 6.43
N ARG A 136 22.38 -14.43 6.13
CA ARG A 136 22.79 -13.27 5.29
C ARG A 136 22.80 -13.57 3.77
N LYS A 137 21.86 -14.37 3.27
CA LYS A 137 21.78 -14.83 1.87
C LYS A 137 21.08 -13.80 0.95
N PRO A 138 21.07 -13.98 -0.40
CA PRO A 138 20.33 -13.12 -1.32
C PRO A 138 18.85 -12.96 -0.92
N LYS A 139 18.25 -11.84 -1.33
CA LYS A 139 16.87 -11.46 -0.96
C LYS A 139 15.89 -12.62 -1.20
N THR A 140 15.24 -13.03 -0.11
CA THR A 140 14.16 -14.03 -0.09
C THR A 140 12.92 -13.55 -0.85
N LEU A 141 11.96 -14.45 -1.11
CA LEU A 141 10.70 -14.07 -1.74
C LEU A 141 9.95 -13.03 -0.91
N LEU A 142 9.94 -13.18 0.42
CA LEU A 142 9.33 -12.23 1.34
C LEU A 142 9.97 -10.82 1.25
N GLU A 143 11.29 -10.73 1.04
CA GLU A 143 12.00 -9.45 0.85
C GLU A 143 11.85 -8.85 -0.56
N LYS A 144 11.36 -9.64 -1.52
CA LYS A 144 10.99 -9.21 -2.87
C LYS A 144 9.52 -8.79 -2.97
N LEU A 145 8.70 -9.12 -1.98
CA LEU A 145 7.30 -8.71 -1.93
C LEU A 145 7.20 -7.17 -1.88
N ARG A 146 6.26 -6.64 -2.65
CA ARG A 146 5.97 -5.20 -2.78
C ARG A 146 4.51 -4.89 -2.53
N TRP A 147 3.62 -5.71 -3.08
CA TRP A 147 2.20 -5.58 -2.85
C TRP A 147 1.48 -6.94 -2.89
N VAL A 148 0.35 -7.01 -2.19
CA VAL A 148 -0.63 -8.10 -2.26
C VAL A 148 -2.02 -7.46 -2.37
N THR A 149 -2.92 -8.05 -3.16
CA THR A 149 -4.32 -7.63 -3.24
C THR A 149 -5.26 -8.71 -2.70
N LEU A 150 -6.33 -8.30 -2.01
CA LEU A 150 -7.32 -9.16 -1.38
C LEU A 150 -8.72 -8.73 -1.80
N GLY A 151 -9.69 -9.66 -1.86
CA GLY A 151 -11.04 -9.33 -2.29
C GLY A 151 -11.09 -9.12 -3.81
N TYR A 152 -11.75 -8.05 -4.26
CA TYR A 152 -11.60 -7.60 -5.65
C TYR A 152 -10.16 -7.15 -5.90
N HIS A 153 -9.52 -7.76 -6.90
CA HIS A 153 -8.15 -7.46 -7.24
C HIS A 153 -8.06 -6.20 -8.08
N TYR A 154 -7.28 -5.23 -7.60
CA TYR A 154 -6.99 -4.02 -8.34
C TYR A 154 -6.10 -4.33 -9.54
N ASN A 155 -6.54 -3.94 -10.74
CA ASN A 155 -5.73 -4.09 -11.94
C ASN A 155 -4.87 -2.83 -12.15
N TRP A 156 -3.55 -2.98 -12.08
CA TRP A 156 -2.61 -1.88 -12.19
C TRP A 156 -2.54 -1.25 -13.59
N ASP A 157 -2.90 -1.99 -14.65
CA ASP A 157 -2.88 -1.51 -16.03
C ASP A 157 -4.15 -0.71 -16.35
N SER A 158 -5.32 -1.27 -16.04
CA SER A 158 -6.61 -0.61 -16.30
C SER A 158 -7.06 0.34 -15.19
N LYS A 159 -6.39 0.31 -14.03
CA LYS A 159 -6.67 1.14 -12.84
C LYS A 159 -8.11 1.03 -12.31
N THR A 160 -8.68 -0.16 -12.41
CA THR A 160 -10.07 -0.44 -12.00
C THR A 160 -10.21 -1.84 -11.38
N TYR A 161 -11.39 -2.11 -10.83
CA TYR A 161 -11.82 -3.40 -10.31
C TYR A 161 -12.71 -4.14 -11.31
N SER A 162 -12.75 -5.47 -11.22
CA SER A 162 -13.64 -6.30 -12.03
C SER A 162 -14.26 -7.43 -11.20
N SER A 163 -15.50 -7.79 -11.53
CA SER A 163 -16.21 -8.93 -10.92
C SER A 163 -15.50 -10.27 -11.17
N SER A 164 -14.79 -10.41 -12.30
CA SER A 164 -14.13 -11.66 -12.69
C SER A 164 -12.76 -11.87 -12.02
N SER A 165 -12.22 -10.86 -11.34
CA SER A 165 -10.94 -10.95 -10.64
C SER A 165 -11.13 -10.68 -9.16
N HIS A 166 -11.48 -11.72 -8.41
CA HIS A 166 -11.64 -11.64 -6.97
C HIS A 166 -11.26 -12.94 -6.25
N THR A 167 -10.88 -12.80 -4.98
CA THR A 167 -10.82 -13.89 -4.00
C THR A 167 -11.73 -13.57 -2.82
N PRO A 168 -12.13 -14.58 -2.01
CA PRO A 168 -12.85 -14.31 -0.77
C PRO A 168 -12.04 -13.37 0.14
N PHE A 169 -12.66 -12.28 0.58
CA PHE A 169 -12.01 -11.34 1.48
C PHE A 169 -11.76 -11.98 2.86
N PRO A 170 -10.57 -11.83 3.48
CA PRO A 170 -10.29 -12.45 4.78
C PRO A 170 -11.23 -11.94 5.88
N SER A 171 -11.93 -12.87 6.52
CA SER A 171 -12.95 -12.55 7.54
C SER A 171 -12.37 -11.88 8.78
N ASP A 172 -11.12 -12.20 9.14
CA ASP A 172 -10.39 -11.54 10.22
C ASP A 172 -10.15 -10.05 9.91
N LEU A 173 -9.64 -9.73 8.73
CA LEU A 173 -9.40 -8.35 8.30
C LEU A 173 -10.70 -7.58 8.10
N HIS A 174 -11.75 -8.21 7.57
CA HIS A 174 -13.08 -7.59 7.50
C HIS A 174 -13.58 -7.28 8.91
N SER A 175 -13.39 -8.23 9.83
CA SER A 175 -13.78 -8.08 11.22
C SER A 175 -13.08 -6.87 11.87
N LEU A 176 -11.76 -6.73 11.72
CA LEU A 176 -11.02 -5.54 12.19
C LEU A 176 -11.56 -4.25 11.56
N SER A 177 -11.70 -4.24 10.24
CA SER A 177 -12.04 -3.05 9.46
C SER A 177 -13.45 -2.55 9.78
N SER A 178 -14.42 -3.46 9.95
CA SER A 178 -15.79 -3.08 10.30
C SER A 178 -15.89 -2.43 11.68
N ARG A 179 -15.08 -2.85 12.66
CA ARG A 179 -15.09 -2.23 14.00
C ARG A 179 -14.48 -0.84 13.98
N VAL A 180 -13.33 -0.67 13.31
CA VAL A 180 -12.71 0.64 13.15
C VAL A 180 -13.65 1.60 12.40
N SER A 181 -14.25 1.13 11.30
CA SER A 181 -15.17 1.92 10.50
C SER A 181 -16.43 2.33 11.30
N ALA A 182 -17.04 1.37 12.02
CA ALA A 182 -18.21 1.64 12.86
C ALA A 182 -17.90 2.65 13.98
N ALA A 183 -16.79 2.49 14.69
CA ALA A 183 -16.35 3.45 15.72
C ALA A 183 -16.07 4.85 15.15
N CYS A 184 -15.72 4.96 13.86
CA CYS A 184 -15.55 6.24 13.17
C CYS A 184 -16.84 6.80 12.55
N GLY A 185 -18.01 6.25 12.87
CA GLY A 185 -19.31 6.73 12.38
C GLY A 185 -19.73 6.15 11.03
N PHE A 186 -19.12 5.06 10.57
CA PHE A 186 -19.46 4.38 9.31
C PHE A 186 -19.94 2.94 9.54
N PRO A 187 -21.08 2.73 10.22
CA PRO A 187 -21.63 1.40 10.40
C PRO A 187 -22.01 0.76 9.05
N GLY A 188 -21.97 -0.58 9.01
CA GLY A 188 -22.32 -1.34 7.81
C GLY A 188 -21.27 -1.35 6.70
N PHE A 189 -20.08 -0.77 6.92
CA PHE A 189 -18.95 -0.84 5.98
C PHE A 189 -18.61 -2.28 5.60
N GLN A 190 -18.52 -2.54 4.30
CA GLN A 190 -18.13 -3.84 3.75
C GLN A 190 -16.69 -3.81 3.25
N SER A 191 -15.89 -4.78 3.65
CA SER A 191 -14.52 -4.91 3.18
C SER A 191 -14.51 -5.75 1.92
N GLU A 192 -14.32 -5.09 0.78
CA GLU A 192 -14.48 -5.73 -0.53
C GLU A 192 -13.17 -5.79 -1.30
N ALA A 193 -12.26 -4.84 -1.05
CA ALA A 193 -10.91 -4.88 -1.59
C ALA A 193 -9.88 -4.43 -0.55
N ALA A 194 -8.68 -5.01 -0.60
CA ALA A 194 -7.54 -4.51 0.15
C ALA A 194 -6.27 -4.52 -0.70
N ILE A 195 -5.40 -3.55 -0.43
CA ILE A 195 -4.03 -3.53 -0.94
C ILE A 195 -3.08 -3.50 0.25
N LEU A 196 -2.22 -4.50 0.33
CA LEU A 196 -1.10 -4.52 1.24
C LEU A 196 0.12 -4.00 0.52
N ASN A 197 0.85 -3.07 1.14
CA ASN A 197 2.10 -2.53 0.62
C ASN A 197 3.26 -2.86 1.57
N PHE A 198 4.35 -3.39 1.00
CA PHE A 198 5.55 -3.82 1.72
C PHE A 198 6.72 -2.89 1.39
N TYR A 199 7.09 -2.06 2.36
CA TYR A 199 8.10 -1.02 2.20
C TYR A 199 9.41 -1.40 2.89
N ARG A 200 10.50 -1.32 2.13
CA ARG A 200 11.88 -1.36 2.64
C ARG A 200 12.37 0.06 2.98
N PRO A 201 13.55 0.24 3.60
CA PRO A 201 14.08 1.57 3.92
C PRO A 201 14.24 2.49 2.70
N ASP A 202 14.40 1.89 1.51
CA ASP A 202 14.54 2.61 0.24
C ASP A 202 13.24 2.87 -0.51
N SER A 203 12.12 2.40 0.03
CA SER A 203 10.83 2.49 -0.64
C SER A 203 10.17 3.83 -0.38
N CYS A 204 9.35 4.25 -1.35
CA CYS A 204 8.48 5.41 -1.26
C CYS A 204 7.21 5.13 -2.05
N LEU A 205 6.10 5.78 -1.70
CA LEU A 205 4.87 5.79 -2.48
C LEU A 205 4.69 7.18 -3.07
N GLY A 206 4.53 7.25 -4.39
CA GLY A 206 4.39 8.52 -5.12
C GLY A 206 3.10 9.29 -4.76
N ILE A 207 3.01 10.52 -5.27
CA ILE A 207 1.84 11.38 -5.10
C ILE A 207 0.69 10.81 -5.93
N HIS A 208 -0.42 10.45 -5.29
CA HIS A 208 -1.59 9.85 -5.94
C HIS A 208 -2.88 10.15 -5.16
N VAL A 209 -4.02 9.78 -5.75
CA VAL A 209 -5.35 9.75 -5.13
C VAL A 209 -5.91 8.34 -5.35
N ASP A 210 -6.63 7.80 -4.37
CA ASP A 210 -7.35 6.54 -4.49
C ASP A 210 -8.78 6.82 -4.97
N GLU A 211 -9.03 6.67 -6.28
CA GLU A 211 -10.31 7.04 -6.92
C GLU A 211 -10.97 5.89 -7.70
N SER A 212 -10.42 4.68 -7.63
CA SER A 212 -10.83 3.56 -8.48
C SER A 212 -12.08 2.82 -7.98
N GLU A 213 -12.54 3.09 -6.75
CA GLU A 213 -13.79 2.56 -6.21
C GLU A 213 -14.99 3.29 -6.86
N LEU A 214 -16.14 2.62 -6.93
CA LEU A 214 -17.38 3.26 -7.41
C LEU A 214 -18.04 4.10 -6.31
N ASP A 215 -18.02 3.60 -5.07
CA ASP A 215 -18.58 4.29 -3.91
C ASP A 215 -17.49 5.10 -3.17
N HIS A 216 -17.50 6.42 -3.34
CA HIS A 216 -16.62 7.34 -2.58
C HIS A 216 -17.23 7.85 -1.27
N THR A 217 -18.47 7.46 -0.95
CA THR A 217 -19.12 7.82 0.33
C THR A 217 -18.57 7.01 1.49
N ARG A 218 -17.99 5.83 1.20
CA ARG A 218 -17.41 4.92 2.19
C ARG A 218 -15.96 5.27 2.52
N PRO A 219 -15.53 5.07 3.77
CA PRO A 219 -14.17 5.38 4.18
C PRO A 219 -13.15 4.43 3.53
N LEU A 220 -11.94 4.94 3.37
CA LEU A 220 -10.73 4.16 3.16
C LEU A 220 -9.98 4.04 4.47
N LEU A 221 -9.68 2.80 4.88
CA LEU A 221 -8.95 2.52 6.11
C LEU A 221 -7.52 2.14 5.77
N SER A 222 -6.53 2.70 6.48
CA SER A 222 -5.11 2.39 6.29
C SER A 222 -4.43 2.08 7.62
N PHE A 223 -4.02 0.82 7.78
CA PHE A 223 -3.29 0.32 8.94
C PHE A 223 -1.78 0.32 8.68
N SER A 224 -0.96 0.63 9.69
CA SER A 224 0.50 0.67 9.56
C SER A 224 1.17 -0.22 10.61
N PHE A 225 2.15 -1.03 10.21
CA PHE A 225 2.93 -1.89 11.11
C PHE A 225 4.42 -1.86 10.78
N GLY A 226 5.28 -1.93 11.81
CA GLY A 226 6.73 -1.96 11.66
C GLY A 226 7.38 -0.58 11.73
N GLN A 227 8.35 -0.31 10.86
CA GLN A 227 9.07 0.97 10.84
C GLN A 227 8.13 2.15 10.62
N SER A 228 8.47 3.28 11.26
CA SER A 228 7.71 4.51 11.10
C SER A 228 7.90 5.08 9.69
N ALA A 229 6.90 5.79 9.18
CA ALA A 229 6.99 6.50 7.91
C ALA A 229 6.58 7.97 8.07
N ILE A 230 6.99 8.79 7.11
CA ILE A 230 6.38 10.10 6.91
C ILE A 230 5.25 9.92 5.91
N PHE A 231 4.07 10.41 6.25
CA PHE A 231 2.91 10.50 5.37
C PHE A 231 2.64 11.96 5.04
N LEU A 232 2.31 12.23 3.79
CA LEU A 232 1.96 13.56 3.29
C LEU A 232 0.49 13.57 2.88
N LEU A 233 -0.31 14.44 3.48
CA LEU A 233 -1.70 14.68 3.12
C LEU A 233 -1.85 16.07 2.47
N GLY A 234 -2.09 16.09 1.17
CA GLY A 234 -2.28 17.31 0.38
C GLY A 234 -3.73 17.73 0.20
N GLY A 235 -3.96 18.66 -0.72
CA GLY A 235 -5.30 19.09 -1.11
C GLY A 235 -5.88 18.28 -2.27
N ARG A 236 -6.93 18.82 -2.89
CA ARG A 236 -7.56 18.27 -4.10
C ARG A 236 -6.71 18.51 -5.35
N ARG A 237 -5.69 19.35 -5.26
CA ARG A 237 -4.75 19.67 -6.34
C ARG A 237 -3.32 19.47 -5.86
N ARG A 238 -2.42 19.13 -6.78
CA ARG A 238 -0.99 18.95 -6.47
C ARG A 238 -0.27 20.25 -6.06
N GLN A 239 -0.87 21.41 -6.35
CA GLN A 239 -0.35 22.71 -5.93
C GLN A 239 -0.66 23.03 -4.47
N ASP A 240 -1.62 22.32 -3.86
CA ASP A 240 -1.96 22.51 -2.45
C ASP A 240 -0.86 21.85 -1.58
N PRO A 241 -0.18 22.60 -0.68
CA PRO A 241 0.95 22.07 0.07
C PRO A 241 0.49 20.99 1.06
N PRO A 242 1.14 19.81 1.10
CA PRO A 242 0.77 18.77 2.05
C PRO A 242 1.19 19.07 3.48
N THR A 243 0.39 18.57 4.41
CA THR A 243 0.73 18.44 5.83
C THR A 243 1.47 17.12 6.04
N ALA A 244 2.62 17.17 6.73
CA ALA A 244 3.44 16.01 7.02
C ALA A 244 3.16 15.46 8.41
N MET A 245 3.01 14.14 8.53
CA MET A 245 2.76 13.46 9.79
C MET A 245 3.50 12.13 9.88
N TYR A 246 3.79 11.70 11.10
CA TYR A 246 4.31 10.36 11.35
C TYR A 246 3.22 9.31 11.23
N MET A 247 3.61 8.14 10.73
CA MET A 247 2.83 6.90 10.78
C MET A 247 3.66 5.85 11.53
N HIS A 248 3.35 5.62 12.80
CA HIS A 248 4.02 4.62 13.63
C HIS A 248 3.37 3.23 13.50
N SER A 249 3.92 2.25 14.20
CA SER A 249 3.37 0.89 14.23
C SER A 249 2.10 0.84 15.07
N GLY A 250 1.03 0.36 14.45
CA GLY A 250 -0.32 0.30 15.01
C GLY A 250 -1.20 1.48 14.64
N ASP A 251 -0.65 2.56 14.09
CA ASP A 251 -1.47 3.72 13.72
C ASP A 251 -2.43 3.38 12.58
N VAL A 252 -3.62 3.98 12.66
CA VAL A 252 -4.71 3.79 11.71
C VAL A 252 -5.16 5.14 11.16
N MET A 253 -5.24 5.26 9.85
CA MET A 253 -5.87 6.40 9.18
C MET A 253 -7.21 5.99 8.60
N VAL A 254 -8.19 6.88 8.69
CA VAL A 254 -9.49 6.76 8.03
C VAL A 254 -9.69 8.00 7.19
N MET A 255 -9.81 7.80 5.88
CA MET A 255 -10.05 8.87 4.90
C MET A 255 -11.49 8.74 4.37
N SER A 256 -12.33 9.72 4.66
CA SER A 256 -13.75 9.74 4.34
C SER A 256 -14.20 11.12 3.86
N GLY A 257 -15.37 11.20 3.23
CA GLY A 257 -15.92 12.47 2.76
C GLY A 257 -14.92 13.25 1.90
N GLN A 258 -14.59 14.48 2.30
CA GLN A 258 -13.67 15.32 1.52
C GLN A 258 -12.23 14.81 1.51
N SER A 259 -11.78 14.16 2.60
CA SER A 259 -10.41 13.65 2.68
C SER A 259 -10.16 12.45 1.75
N ARG A 260 -11.22 11.74 1.36
CA ARG A 260 -11.18 10.51 0.55
C ARG A 260 -10.48 10.67 -0.80
N LEU A 261 -10.56 11.87 -1.38
CA LEU A 261 -10.04 12.19 -2.71
C LEU A 261 -8.90 13.23 -2.66
N LEU A 262 -8.18 13.28 -1.54
CA LEU A 262 -7.01 14.14 -1.42
C LEU A 262 -5.74 13.45 -1.93
N TYR A 263 -4.87 14.24 -2.55
CA TYR A 263 -3.54 13.77 -2.90
C TYR A 263 -2.78 13.38 -1.66
N HIS A 264 -2.09 12.25 -1.71
CA HIS A 264 -1.27 11.79 -0.62
C HIS A 264 -0.05 11.00 -1.10
N ALA A 265 0.94 10.85 -0.22
CA ALA A 265 2.19 10.17 -0.53
C ALA A 265 2.90 9.65 0.73
N VAL A 266 3.84 8.71 0.53
CA VAL A 266 4.78 8.24 1.56
C VAL A 266 6.20 8.48 1.04
N PRO A 267 6.82 9.66 1.31
CA PRO A 267 8.14 9.99 0.78
C PRO A 267 9.28 9.12 1.32
N CYS A 268 9.18 8.67 2.58
CA CYS A 268 10.24 7.89 3.21
C CYS A 268 9.75 6.97 4.33
N ILE A 269 10.50 5.88 4.52
CA ILE A 269 10.45 5.03 5.71
C ILE A 269 11.63 5.41 6.60
N LEU A 270 11.37 5.65 7.87
CA LEU A 270 12.37 6.08 8.84
C LEU A 270 13.12 4.85 9.38
N PRO A 271 14.43 4.96 9.60
CA PRO A 271 15.18 3.90 10.27
C PRO A 271 14.71 3.75 11.71
N ALA A 272 14.98 2.57 12.29
CA ALA A 272 14.66 2.32 13.69
C ALA A 272 15.38 3.36 14.58
N ALA A 273 14.61 4.04 15.44
CA ALA A 273 15.19 4.92 16.45
C ALA A 273 16.08 4.09 17.38
N ALA A 274 17.29 4.57 17.65
CA ALA A 274 18.21 3.92 18.57
C ALA A 274 17.52 3.73 19.93
N GLY A 275 17.43 2.48 20.40
CA GLY A 275 16.85 2.16 21.71
C GLY A 275 15.34 1.85 21.75
N ARG A 276 14.57 2.04 20.65
CA ARG A 276 13.19 1.55 20.57
C ARG A 276 13.17 0.13 20.01
N SER A 277 13.13 -0.86 20.89
CA SER A 277 12.76 -2.23 20.54
C SER A 277 11.29 -2.21 20.09
N ALA A 278 11.06 -2.12 18.78
CA ALA A 278 9.73 -2.20 18.22
C ALA A 278 9.12 -3.55 18.65
N LEU A 279 8.09 -3.46 19.49
CA LEU A 279 7.26 -4.57 19.96
C LEU A 279 7.97 -5.48 20.98
N GLU A 280 8.13 -4.99 22.21
CA GLU A 280 8.31 -5.86 23.38
C GLU A 280 6.95 -6.41 23.80
N ALA A 281 6.72 -7.69 23.51
CA ALA A 281 5.53 -8.41 23.90
C ALA A 281 5.89 -9.47 24.94
N GLU A 282 5.17 -9.47 26.06
CA GLU A 282 4.79 -10.69 26.76
C GLU A 282 3.86 -11.47 25.80
N GLY A 283 4.26 -12.69 25.43
CA GLY A 283 3.51 -13.68 24.63
C GLY A 283 2.62 -13.15 23.49
N PRO A 284 3.13 -12.87 22.28
CA PRO A 284 2.24 -12.58 21.15
C PRO A 284 1.28 -13.76 20.89
N PRO A 285 0.07 -13.53 20.35
CA PRO A 285 -0.88 -14.58 19.97
C PRO A 285 -0.42 -15.37 18.73
N VAL A 286 0.89 -15.53 18.55
CA VAL A 286 1.57 -16.10 17.39
C VAL A 286 2.69 -17.00 17.91
N SER A 287 2.97 -18.11 17.22
CA SER A 287 4.09 -18.98 17.60
C SER A 287 5.40 -18.22 17.64
N GLN A 288 6.27 -18.57 18.59
CA GLN A 288 7.56 -17.89 18.78
C GLN A 288 8.44 -17.93 17.51
N GLU A 289 8.34 -19.03 16.75
CA GLU A 289 9.06 -19.21 15.50
C GLU A 289 8.59 -18.24 14.40
N ASP A 290 7.27 -18.14 14.20
CA ASP A 290 6.69 -17.21 13.23
C ASP A 290 6.99 -15.76 13.63
N TRP A 291 6.85 -15.45 14.93
CA TRP A 291 7.11 -14.11 15.43
C TRP A 291 8.56 -13.69 15.28
N THR A 292 9.52 -14.60 15.46
CA THR A 292 10.94 -14.32 15.25
C THR A 292 11.22 -13.83 13.82
N VAL A 293 10.60 -14.48 12.82
CA VAL A 293 10.73 -14.09 11.41
C VAL A 293 10.03 -12.76 11.15
N CYS A 294 8.80 -12.59 11.64
CA CYS A 294 8.03 -11.36 11.51
C CYS A 294 8.76 -10.16 12.09
N ARG A 295 9.22 -10.27 13.35
CA ARG A 295 9.95 -9.22 14.06
C ARG A 295 11.21 -8.82 13.31
N ARG A 296 11.98 -9.79 12.81
CA ARG A 296 13.19 -9.52 12.02
C ARG A 296 12.87 -8.79 10.71
N TYR A 297 11.77 -9.14 10.04
CA TYR A 297 11.35 -8.44 8.82
C TYR A 297 11.02 -6.97 9.11
N ILE A 298 10.15 -6.71 10.09
CA ILE A 298 9.65 -5.35 10.40
C ILE A 298 10.67 -4.46 11.15
N GLN A 299 11.79 -5.01 11.63
CA GLN A 299 12.91 -4.22 12.16
C GLN A 299 13.52 -3.26 11.13
N THR A 300 13.34 -3.53 9.83
CA THR A 300 13.86 -2.69 8.74
C THR A 300 12.81 -2.33 7.70
N SER A 301 11.56 -2.74 7.91
CA SER A 301 10.51 -2.57 6.92
C SER A 301 9.21 -2.10 7.57
N ARG A 302 8.32 -1.59 6.73
CA ARG A 302 6.96 -1.21 7.09
C ARG A 302 5.98 -2.00 6.24
N VAL A 303 4.91 -2.47 6.86
CA VAL A 303 3.76 -3.05 6.17
C VAL A 303 2.58 -2.09 6.33
N ASN A 304 1.88 -1.83 5.24
CA ASN A 304 0.63 -1.08 5.24
C ASN A 304 -0.48 -1.95 4.70
N VAL A 305 -1.68 -1.85 5.28
CA VAL A 305 -2.88 -2.52 4.80
C VAL A 305 -3.93 -1.44 4.54
N THR A 306 -4.38 -1.31 3.29
CA THR A 306 -5.43 -0.36 2.91
C THR A 306 -6.69 -1.13 2.54
N VAL A 307 -7.80 -0.91 3.24
CA VAL A 307 -9.09 -1.61 3.05
C VAL A 307 -10.15 -0.63 2.58
N ARG A 308 -10.96 -1.08 1.62
CA ARG A 308 -11.99 -0.26 0.96
C ARG A 308 -13.24 -1.05 0.61
N GLN A 309 -14.35 -0.33 0.55
CA GLN A 309 -15.58 -0.78 -0.10
C GLN A 309 -15.54 -0.29 -1.55
N VAL A 310 -15.83 -1.17 -2.51
CA VAL A 310 -15.75 -0.88 -3.95
C VAL A 310 -17.12 -0.52 -4.51
N LEU A 311 -18.16 -1.23 -4.05
CA LEU A 311 -19.52 -1.17 -4.57
C LEU A 311 -20.45 -0.37 -3.63
N GLU A 312 -21.38 0.38 -4.22
CA GLU A 312 -22.55 0.84 -3.49
C GLU A 312 -23.52 -0.33 -3.23
N PRO A 313 -24.34 -0.29 -2.16
CA PRO A 313 -25.37 -1.30 -1.93
C PRO A 313 -26.27 -1.51 -3.15
N GLY A 314 -26.29 -2.73 -3.69
CA GLY A 314 -27.10 -3.10 -4.86
C GLY A 314 -26.43 -2.87 -6.22
N GLN A 315 -25.22 -2.33 -6.27
CA GLN A 315 -24.43 -2.25 -7.50
C GLN A 315 -23.65 -3.56 -7.77
N SER A 316 -23.27 -3.75 -9.03
CA SER A 316 -22.39 -4.84 -9.48
C SER A 316 -21.27 -4.28 -10.35
N LEU A 317 -20.05 -4.83 -10.22
CA LEU A 317 -18.94 -4.46 -11.11
C LEU A 317 -19.25 -4.93 -12.54
N PRO A 318 -18.87 -4.14 -13.57
CA PRO A 318 -19.02 -4.55 -14.95
C PRO A 318 -18.21 -5.82 -15.22
N GLU A 319 -18.81 -6.79 -15.90
CA GLU A 319 -18.10 -7.98 -16.36
C GLU A 319 -17.07 -7.56 -17.43
N THR A 320 -15.81 -7.91 -17.22
CA THR A 320 -14.84 -7.82 -18.30
C THR A 320 -15.26 -8.83 -19.36
N ARG A 321 -15.78 -8.36 -20.50
CA ARG A 321 -16.00 -9.23 -21.67
C ARG A 321 -14.67 -9.87 -22.01
N ALA A 322 -14.55 -11.18 -21.78
CA ALA A 322 -13.49 -11.96 -22.38
C ALA A 322 -13.62 -11.75 -23.89
N CYS A 323 -12.60 -11.19 -24.52
CA CYS A 323 -12.55 -11.16 -25.98
C CYS A 323 -12.45 -12.62 -26.42
N SER A 324 -13.56 -13.20 -26.85
CA SER A 324 -13.60 -14.53 -27.44
C SER A 324 -12.63 -14.54 -28.63
N PRO A 325 -11.68 -15.49 -28.74
CA PRO A 325 -10.92 -15.65 -29.96
C PRO A 325 -11.81 -16.38 -31.00
N GLN A 326 -12.87 -15.73 -31.45
CA GLN A 326 -13.66 -16.19 -32.60
C GLN A 326 -14.01 -14.99 -33.48
N GLY A 327 -13.24 -14.85 -34.56
CA GLY A 327 -13.38 -13.77 -35.53
C GLY A 327 -12.33 -13.81 -36.63
N THR A 328 -12.42 -14.83 -37.49
CA THR A 328 -11.98 -14.83 -38.90
C THR A 328 -10.48 -14.64 -39.21
N ALA A 329 -9.76 -15.75 -39.21
CA ALA A 329 -8.67 -15.98 -40.16
C ALA A 329 -9.27 -16.24 -41.57
N ALA A 330 -9.78 -15.20 -42.25
CA ALA A 330 -10.19 -15.28 -43.65
C ALA A 330 -10.46 -13.89 -44.26
N ALA A 331 -9.47 -12.98 -44.30
CA ALA A 331 -9.58 -11.76 -45.12
C ALA A 331 -8.24 -11.08 -45.48
N ALA A 332 -7.10 -11.78 -45.40
CA ALA A 332 -5.78 -11.20 -45.73
C ALA A 332 -4.98 -12.03 -46.74
N ALA A 333 -5.68 -12.76 -47.62
CA ALA A 333 -5.10 -13.53 -48.71
C ALA A 333 -5.67 -13.08 -50.07
N ALA A 334 -5.64 -11.77 -50.34
CA ALA A 334 -5.98 -11.25 -51.67
C ALA A 334 -5.36 -9.87 -51.93
N ASP A 335 -4.17 -9.58 -51.43
CA ASP A 335 -3.40 -8.46 -52.00
C ASP A 335 -1.92 -8.55 -51.61
N ARG A 336 -1.11 -9.14 -52.51
CA ARG A 336 0.37 -9.09 -52.59
C ARG A 336 0.86 -10.24 -53.47
N ARG A 337 0.52 -10.19 -54.76
CA ARG A 337 1.21 -10.99 -55.79
C ARG A 337 1.39 -10.19 -57.08
N SER A 338 2.11 -9.08 -56.97
CA SER A 338 2.81 -8.48 -58.11
C SER A 338 3.92 -7.61 -57.57
N GLU A 339 5.14 -8.15 -57.63
CA GLU A 339 6.42 -7.45 -57.82
C GLU A 339 7.56 -8.23 -57.15
N LYS A 340 8.05 -9.25 -57.86
CA LYS A 340 9.44 -9.68 -57.77
C LYS A 340 9.94 -9.90 -59.19
N ARG A 341 10.72 -8.93 -59.71
CA ARG A 341 11.55 -9.13 -60.88
C ARG A 341 12.99 -8.71 -60.56
N LYS A 342 13.84 -9.76 -60.56
CA LYS A 342 15.25 -9.81 -60.94
C LYS A 342 16.24 -8.84 -60.27
N ARG A 343 17.24 -9.42 -59.61
CA ARG A 343 18.62 -9.45 -60.15
C ARG A 343 19.42 -10.59 -59.52
N SER A 344 20.15 -11.27 -60.40
CA SER A 344 20.98 -12.45 -60.19
C SER A 344 22.47 -12.08 -60.22
N SER A 345 23.27 -12.93 -59.56
CA SER A 345 24.63 -13.40 -59.91
C SER A 345 25.82 -12.43 -60.00
N GLY A 346 26.93 -12.87 -59.38
CA GLY A 346 28.34 -12.52 -59.67
C GLY A 346 29.12 -12.21 -58.39
N SER A 347 29.93 -13.12 -57.82
CA SER A 347 31.30 -13.56 -58.19
C SER A 347 32.35 -12.97 -57.24
N THR A 348 33.07 -13.87 -56.56
CA THR A 348 34.49 -13.86 -56.12
C THR A 348 35.26 -12.53 -56.01
N ASP A 349 35.86 -12.24 -54.85
CA ASP A 349 37.32 -12.44 -54.66
C ASP A 349 37.82 -12.17 -53.23
N SER A 350 38.88 -12.90 -52.88
CA SER A 350 39.67 -12.93 -51.65
C SER A 350 40.70 -11.78 -51.55
N VAL A 351 41.23 -11.52 -50.34
CA VAL A 351 42.68 -11.40 -49.97
C VAL A 351 42.91 -10.49 -48.73
N HIS A 352 43.43 -11.14 -47.68
CA HIS A 352 44.54 -10.79 -46.76
C HIS A 352 44.98 -9.34 -46.40
N THR A 353 45.03 -9.10 -45.08
CA THR A 353 46.13 -8.56 -44.22
C THR A 353 47.10 -7.50 -44.73
N SER A 354 47.30 -6.43 -43.95
CA SER A 354 48.57 -6.21 -43.19
C SER A 354 48.51 -4.97 -42.30
N HIS A 355 49.05 -5.13 -41.10
CA HIS A 355 49.48 -4.08 -40.19
C HIS A 355 50.76 -3.42 -40.71
N THR A 356 50.93 -2.15 -40.35
CA THR A 356 52.24 -1.54 -40.06
C THR A 356 52.28 -1.16 -38.60
#